data_AF-A0A7C7V3L1-F1
#
_entry.id   AF-A0A7C7V3L1-F1
#
_cell.length_a   1.000
_cell.length_b   1.000
_cell.length_c   1.000
_cell.angle_alpha   90.00
_cell.angle_beta   90.00
_cell.angle_gamma   90.00
#
_symmetry.space_group_name_H-M   'P 1'
#
loop_
_entity.id
_entity.type
_entity.pdbx_description
1 polymer ?
#
loop_
_entity_poly.entity_id
_entity_poly.type
_entity_poly.pdbx_seq_one_letter_code
_entity_poly.pdbx_strand_id
1 'polypeptide(L)'
;MQTSTSKAKVSPPRNLTPALCDRLRRDLLKACQDVAEIHGLTAEGGDLNDIDLRHGFDIGFRVGIPMEDGALYSTDKAMFGVLAEHFGLKPADYGRAFKARGETFRVMAINPNRPKYPISVERVADGRGFKFPAEDVILYLQNSGDHFVP
;
A
#
# COMPACT_ATOMS: atom_id res chain seq x y z
N MET A 1 4.70 10.46 -40.26
CA MET A 1 5.90 9.60 -40.25
C MET A 1 5.74 8.61 -39.12
N GLN A 2 5.51 7.32 -39.41
CA GLN A 2 5.23 6.29 -38.42
C GLN A 2 6.50 5.45 -38.28
N THR A 3 7.23 5.61 -37.17
CA THR A 3 8.44 4.84 -36.88
C THR A 3 8.05 3.50 -36.30
N SER A 4 8.02 2.46 -37.14
CA SER A 4 7.89 1.06 -36.75
C SER A 4 9.22 0.57 -36.17
N THR A 5 9.35 0.56 -34.84
CA THR A 5 10.43 -0.14 -34.15
C THR A 5 10.16 -1.64 -34.19
N SER A 6 10.81 -2.35 -35.12
CA SER A 6 10.82 -3.81 -35.15
C SER A 6 11.60 -4.33 -33.93
N LYS A 7 10.89 -4.67 -32.86
CA LYS A 7 11.48 -5.31 -31.68
C LYS A 7 11.88 -6.74 -32.09
N ALA A 8 13.18 -7.03 -32.15
CA ALA A 8 13.68 -8.37 -32.41
C ALA A 8 13.08 -9.36 -31.40
N LYS A 9 12.48 -10.46 -31.88
CA LYS A 9 11.91 -11.51 -31.03
C LYS A 9 13.04 -12.21 -30.28
N VAL A 10 13.17 -11.90 -29.00
CA VAL A 10 14.07 -12.61 -28.09
C VAL A 10 13.51 -14.02 -27.86
N SER A 11 14.36 -15.03 -27.97
CA SER A 11 13.97 -16.42 -27.68
C SER A 11 13.46 -16.53 -26.24
N PRO A 12 12.39 -17.30 -25.98
CA PRO A 12 11.84 -17.42 -24.64
C PRO A 12 12.89 -18.02 -23.70
N PRO A 13 13.02 -17.47 -22.47
CA PRO A 13 13.92 -18.03 -21.48
C PRO A 13 13.44 -19.42 -21.05
N ARG A 14 14.38 -20.30 -20.69
CA ARG A 14 14.06 -21.66 -20.23
C ARG A 14 13.37 -21.68 -18.87
N ASN A 15 13.70 -20.71 -18.00
CA ASN A 15 13.08 -20.45 -16.71
C ASN A 15 13.11 -18.93 -16.45
N LEU A 16 12.21 -18.45 -15.60
CA LEU A 16 12.34 -17.14 -14.99
C LEU A 16 13.52 -17.16 -14.00
N THR A 17 14.23 -16.04 -13.91
CA THR A 17 15.28 -15.83 -12.89
C THR A 17 14.85 -14.70 -11.96
N PRO A 18 15.29 -14.69 -10.70
CA PRO A 18 14.95 -13.59 -9.78
C PRO A 18 15.30 -12.21 -10.37
N ALA A 19 16.48 -12.10 -10.99
CA ALA A 19 16.92 -10.87 -11.66
C ALA A 19 16.04 -10.46 -12.85
N LEU A 20 15.48 -11.43 -13.58
CA LEU A 20 14.53 -11.17 -14.67
C LEU A 20 13.18 -10.73 -14.12
N CYS A 21 12.67 -11.40 -13.09
CA CYS A 21 11.43 -11.03 -12.42
C CYS A 21 11.52 -9.59 -11.88
N ASP A 22 12.62 -9.23 -11.20
CA ASP A 22 12.84 -7.87 -10.71
C ASP A 22 12.92 -6.83 -11.82
N ARG A 23 13.50 -7.18 -12.96
CA ARG A 23 13.54 -6.30 -14.12
C ARG A 23 12.15 -6.09 -14.70
N LEU A 24 11.41 -7.17 -14.94
CA LEU A 24 10.04 -7.12 -15.43
C LEU A 24 9.14 -6.32 -14.49
N ARG A 25 9.30 -6.52 -13.18
CA ARG A 25 8.60 -5.76 -12.14
C ARG A 25 8.76 -4.26 -12.30
N ARG A 26 10.00 -3.78 -12.43
CA ARG A 26 10.31 -2.36 -12.62
C ARG A 26 9.79 -1.82 -13.95
N ASP A 27 10.02 -2.56 -15.03
CA ASP A 27 9.64 -2.13 -16.38
C ASP A 27 8.11 -2.05 -16.52
N LEU A 28 7.39 -3.02 -15.97
CA LEU A 28 5.92 -3.02 -15.97
C LEU A 28 5.35 -1.93 -15.07
N LEU A 29 5.93 -1.69 -13.89
CA LEU A 29 5.51 -0.59 -13.03
C LEU A 29 5.68 0.76 -13.75
N LYS A 30 6.82 0.99 -14.39
CA LYS A 30 7.07 2.23 -15.13
C LYS A 30 6.07 2.41 -16.29
N ALA A 31 5.83 1.35 -17.06
CA ALA A 31 4.84 1.39 -18.13
C ALA A 31 3.42 1.68 -17.61
N CYS A 32 3.04 1.13 -16.46
CA CYS A 32 1.76 1.41 -15.81
C CYS A 32 1.65 2.87 -15.37
N GLN A 33 2.71 3.42 -14.77
CA GLN A 33 2.79 4.82 -14.38
C GLN A 33 2.67 5.75 -15.58
N ASP A 34 3.41 5.49 -16.65
CA ASP A 34 3.37 6.30 -17.88
C ASP A 34 1.95 6.34 -18.49
N VAL A 35 1.23 5.21 -18.46
CA VAL A 35 -0.17 5.15 -18.93
C VAL A 35 -1.11 5.90 -17.99
N ALA A 36 -0.95 5.74 -16.67
CA ALA A 36 -1.79 6.43 -15.69
C ALA A 36 -1.65 7.96 -15.79
N GLU A 37 -0.42 8.46 -15.93
CA GLU A 37 -0.12 9.91 -16.04
C GLU A 37 -0.83 10.55 -17.24
N ILE A 38 -0.92 9.86 -18.39
CA ILE A 38 -1.65 10.36 -19.58
C ILE A 38 -3.12 10.67 -19.26
N HIS A 39 -3.70 9.95 -18.30
CA HIS A 39 -5.08 10.10 -17.88
C HIS A 39 -5.25 10.94 -16.60
N GLY A 40 -4.18 11.59 -16.11
CA GLY A 40 -4.21 12.36 -14.86
C GLY A 40 -4.37 11.48 -13.61
N LEU A 41 -3.99 10.22 -13.71
CA LEU A 41 -3.99 9.25 -12.62
C LEU A 41 -2.56 8.97 -12.17
N THR A 42 -2.39 8.34 -11.01
CA THR A 42 -1.13 7.76 -10.57
C THR A 42 -1.28 6.25 -10.37
N ALA A 43 -0.16 5.51 -10.42
CA ALA A 43 -0.13 4.07 -10.25
C ALA A 43 0.95 3.67 -9.23
N GLU A 44 0.58 2.79 -8.30
CA GLU A 44 1.47 2.24 -7.27
C GLU A 44 1.39 0.70 -7.22
N GLY A 45 2.30 0.08 -6.46
CA GLY A 45 2.41 -1.37 -6.31
C GLY A 45 3.51 -1.97 -7.15
N GLY A 46 3.21 -3.07 -7.84
CA GLY A 46 4.20 -3.87 -8.54
C GLY A 46 4.89 -4.90 -7.65
N ASP A 47 4.25 -5.33 -6.56
CA ASP A 47 4.70 -6.50 -5.80
C ASP A 47 4.39 -7.78 -6.59
N LEU A 48 5.36 -8.69 -6.59
CA LEU A 48 5.23 -10.00 -7.23
C LEU A 48 4.59 -10.99 -6.26
N ASN A 49 3.55 -11.67 -6.70
CA ASN A 49 2.86 -12.74 -5.97
C ASN A 49 2.97 -14.06 -6.74
N ASP A 50 2.71 -15.17 -6.05
CA ASP A 50 2.64 -16.52 -6.65
C ASP A 50 3.82 -16.84 -7.60
N ILE A 51 5.04 -16.50 -7.17
CA ILE A 51 6.25 -16.66 -7.99
C ILE A 51 6.60 -18.14 -8.13
N ASP A 52 6.41 -18.69 -9.32
CA ASP A 52 7.01 -19.94 -9.77
C ASP A 52 8.02 -19.66 -10.88
N LEU A 53 9.30 -19.76 -10.55
CA LEU A 53 10.40 -19.48 -11.49
C LEU A 53 10.39 -20.40 -12.73
N ARG A 54 9.61 -21.47 -12.77
CA ARG A 54 9.48 -22.34 -13.93
C ARG A 54 8.34 -21.92 -14.86
N HIS A 55 7.30 -21.26 -14.34
CA HIS A 55 6.04 -21.09 -15.08
C HIS A 55 5.45 -19.67 -15.05
N GLY A 56 5.71 -18.84 -14.03
CA GLY A 56 5.10 -17.52 -13.96
C GLY A 56 5.22 -16.80 -12.62
N PHE A 57 4.66 -15.60 -12.58
CA PHE A 57 4.35 -14.84 -11.37
C PHE A 57 3.14 -13.95 -11.67
N ASP A 58 2.44 -13.55 -10.62
CA ASP A 58 1.41 -12.52 -10.69
C ASP A 58 1.98 -11.18 -10.24
N ILE A 59 1.48 -10.09 -10.84
CA ILE A 59 1.86 -8.73 -10.47
C ILE A 59 0.62 -7.85 -10.41
N GLY A 60 0.47 -7.13 -9.29
CA GLY A 60 -0.66 -6.24 -9.06
C GLY A 60 -0.25 -4.77 -9.13
N PHE A 61 -1.05 -3.96 -9.83
CA PHE A 61 -0.95 -2.50 -9.83
C PHE A 61 -2.23 -1.90 -9.31
N ARG A 62 -2.12 -0.82 -8.54
CA ARG A 62 -3.25 0.00 -8.13
C ARG A 62 -3.16 1.33 -8.85
N VAL A 63 -4.23 1.70 -9.53
CA VAL A 63 -4.37 2.98 -10.24
C VAL A 63 -5.45 3.81 -9.57
N GLY A 64 -5.25 5.12 -9.48
CA GLY A 64 -6.26 6.01 -8.93
C GLY A 64 -5.85 7.48 -8.97
N ILE A 65 -6.65 8.30 -8.31
CA ILE A 65 -6.52 9.75 -8.37
C ILE A 65 -5.32 10.18 -7.51
N PRO A 66 -4.36 10.97 -8.02
CA PRO A 66 -3.27 11.49 -7.22
C PRO A 66 -3.79 12.55 -6.23
N MET A 67 -3.30 12.52 -4.99
CA MET A 67 -3.39 13.62 -4.04
C MET A 67 -2.27 14.65 -4.30
N GLU A 68 -2.33 15.83 -3.66
CA GLU A 68 -1.29 16.86 -3.76
C GLU A 68 0.12 16.35 -3.36
N ASP A 69 0.18 15.33 -2.51
CA ASP A 69 1.40 14.64 -2.07
C ASP A 69 1.89 13.56 -3.05
N GLY A 70 1.20 13.35 -4.19
CA GLY A 70 1.48 12.32 -5.19
C GLY A 70 1.01 10.92 -4.81
N ALA A 71 0.47 10.72 -3.60
CA ALA A 71 -0.06 9.44 -3.16
C ALA A 71 -1.43 9.15 -3.79
N LEU A 72 -1.81 7.87 -3.84
CA LEU A 72 -3.15 7.50 -4.29
C LEU A 72 -4.22 7.98 -3.31
N TYR A 73 -5.27 8.59 -3.87
CA TYR A 73 -6.48 8.95 -3.15
C TYR A 73 -7.07 7.70 -2.50
N SER A 74 -7.16 7.75 -1.18
CA SER A 74 -7.73 6.71 -0.35
C SER A 74 -8.97 7.29 0.32
N THR A 75 -10.15 6.78 -0.05
CA THR A 75 -11.41 7.11 0.63
C THR A 75 -11.29 6.88 2.13
N ASP A 76 -10.54 5.84 2.54
CA ASP A 76 -10.28 5.56 3.95
C ASP A 76 -9.43 6.65 4.60
N LYS A 77 -8.40 7.19 3.92
CA LYS A 77 -7.59 8.32 4.43
C LYS A 77 -8.43 9.59 4.58
N ALA A 78 -9.25 9.91 3.58
CA ALA A 78 -10.13 11.07 3.62
C ALA A 78 -11.18 10.94 4.75
N MET A 79 -11.84 9.79 4.84
CA MET A 79 -12.83 9.52 5.88
C MET A 79 -12.19 9.51 7.28
N PHE A 80 -10.99 8.94 7.40
CA PHE A 80 -10.23 8.96 8.65
C PHE A 80 -9.96 10.40 9.09
N GLY A 81 -9.52 11.28 8.18
CA GLY A 81 -9.27 12.69 8.50
C GLY A 81 -10.49 13.41 9.06
N VAL A 82 -11.70 13.10 8.56
CA VAL A 82 -12.96 13.68 9.06
C VAL A 82 -13.37 13.08 10.40
N LEU A 83 -13.19 11.77 10.59
CA LEU A 83 -13.70 11.05 11.75
C LEU A 83 -12.72 10.99 12.93
N ALA A 84 -11.43 11.20 12.72
CA ALA A 84 -10.39 10.95 13.72
C ALA A 84 -10.70 11.61 15.07
N GLU A 85 -11.02 12.90 15.07
CA GLU A 85 -11.27 13.66 16.30
C GLU A 85 -12.49 13.14 17.08
N HIS A 86 -13.54 12.69 16.38
CA HIS A 86 -14.72 12.08 17.01
C HIS A 86 -14.41 10.78 17.76
N PHE A 87 -13.33 10.09 17.37
CA PHE A 87 -12.85 8.87 18.00
C PHE A 87 -11.61 9.10 18.89
N GLY A 88 -11.24 10.35 19.18
CA GLY A 88 -10.09 10.70 20.02
C GLY A 88 -8.72 10.52 19.35
N LEU A 89 -8.68 10.33 18.03
CA LEU A 89 -7.48 10.25 17.22
C LEU A 89 -7.19 11.59 16.52
N LYS A 90 -5.98 11.75 15.99
CA LYS A 90 -5.61 12.87 15.12
C LYS A 90 -5.66 12.42 13.66
N PRO A 91 -5.98 13.28 12.69
CA PRO A 91 -5.85 12.94 11.27
C PRO A 91 -4.45 12.39 10.90
N ALA A 92 -3.41 12.91 11.55
CA ALA A 92 -2.02 12.46 11.41
C ALA A 92 -1.75 11.05 11.97
N ASP A 93 -2.71 10.43 12.66
CA ASP A 93 -2.60 9.05 13.12
C ASP A 93 -2.87 8.03 12.01
N TYR A 94 -3.43 8.46 10.88
CA TYR A 94 -3.55 7.60 9.70
C TYR A 94 -2.17 7.10 9.26
N GLY A 95 -2.02 5.79 9.09
CA GLY A 95 -0.75 5.17 8.69
C GLY A 95 0.32 5.11 9.80
N ARG A 96 0.09 5.68 11.00
CA ARG A 96 1.01 5.49 12.13
C ARG A 96 0.99 4.03 12.56
N ALA A 97 2.17 3.57 12.98
CA ALA A 97 2.35 2.24 13.53
C ALA A 97 2.35 2.28 15.07
N PHE A 98 1.81 1.23 15.69
CA PHE A 98 1.89 0.99 17.13
C PHE A 98 2.15 -0.49 17.43
N LYS A 99 2.67 -0.78 18.62
CA LYS A 99 2.87 -2.16 19.10
C LYS A 99 1.75 -2.57 20.02
N ALA A 100 1.17 -3.74 19.78
CA ALA A 100 0.20 -4.38 20.66
C ALA A 100 0.40 -5.89 20.66
N ARG A 101 0.34 -6.52 21.83
CA ARG A 101 0.44 -8.00 21.97
C ARG A 101 1.67 -8.62 21.28
N GLY A 102 2.80 -7.90 21.25
CA GLY A 102 4.05 -8.34 20.61
C GLY A 102 4.10 -8.15 19.09
N GLU A 103 3.04 -7.61 18.47
CA GLU A 103 2.96 -7.38 17.02
C GLU A 103 2.90 -5.88 16.71
N THR A 104 3.29 -5.50 15.48
CA THR A 104 3.22 -4.12 15.00
C THR A 104 2.04 -3.97 14.04
N PHE A 105 1.19 -3.00 14.31
CA PHE A 105 0.01 -2.69 13.52
C PHE A 105 0.08 -1.27 12.98
N ARG A 106 -0.49 -1.04 11.80
CA ARG A 106 -0.63 0.25 11.13
C ARG A 106 -2.11 0.65 11.10
N VAL A 107 -2.41 1.89 11.46
CA VAL A 107 -3.79 2.42 11.40
C VAL A 107 -4.21 2.67 9.95
N MET A 108 -5.35 2.10 9.52
CA MET A 108 -5.76 2.12 8.10
C MET A 108 -7.10 2.79 7.83
N ALA A 109 -8.07 2.75 8.75
CA ALA A 109 -9.39 3.38 8.55
C ALA A 109 -10.18 3.51 9.85
N ILE A 110 -11.25 4.32 9.82
CA ILE A 110 -12.29 4.38 10.84
C ILE A 110 -13.62 3.96 10.22
N ASN A 111 -14.34 3.05 10.88
CA ASN A 111 -15.68 2.63 10.50
C ASN A 111 -16.67 2.94 11.63
N PRO A 112 -17.48 4.02 11.50
CA PRO A 112 -18.38 4.47 12.56
C PRO A 112 -19.55 3.50 12.81
N ASN A 113 -19.86 2.61 11.86
CA ASN A 113 -20.91 1.60 12.02
C ASN A 113 -20.47 0.43 12.93
N ARG A 114 -19.26 0.48 13.50
CA ARG A 114 -18.71 -0.55 14.41
C ARG A 114 -18.43 0.05 15.79
N PRO A 115 -19.44 0.24 16.64
CA PRO A 115 -19.29 0.97 17.90
C PRO A 115 -18.23 0.38 18.84
N LYS A 116 -18.07 -0.96 18.87
CA LYS A 116 -17.08 -1.62 19.74
C LYS A 116 -15.65 -1.60 19.18
N TYR A 117 -15.50 -1.69 17.86
CA TYR A 117 -14.19 -1.80 17.20
C TYR A 117 -14.15 -0.94 15.94
N PRO A 118 -14.16 0.40 16.09
CA PRO A 118 -14.29 1.31 14.97
C PRO A 118 -12.99 1.43 14.16
N ILE A 119 -11.83 1.14 14.74
CA ILE A 119 -10.54 1.35 14.08
C ILE A 119 -10.13 0.09 13.32
N SER A 120 -9.95 0.21 12.01
CA SER A 120 -9.34 -0.85 11.19
C SER A 120 -7.84 -0.64 11.14
N VAL A 121 -7.09 -1.70 11.43
CA VAL A 121 -5.63 -1.70 11.40
C VAL A 121 -5.12 -2.86 10.55
N GLU A 122 -3.90 -2.76 10.08
CA GLU A 122 -3.21 -3.81 9.32
C GLU A 122 -1.96 -4.23 10.08
N ARG A 123 -1.73 -5.54 10.21
CA ARG A 123 -0.50 -6.05 10.79
C ARG A 123 0.64 -5.91 9.78
N VAL A 124 1.73 -5.27 10.19
CA VAL A 124 2.87 -4.97 9.31
C VAL A 124 3.59 -6.24 8.83
N ALA A 125 3.54 -7.32 9.61
CA ALA A 125 4.27 -8.56 9.28
C ALA A 125 3.71 -9.32 8.07
N ASP A 126 2.40 -9.31 7.86
CA ASP A 126 1.73 -10.14 6.85
C ASP A 126 0.56 -9.45 6.14
N GLY A 127 0.35 -8.16 6.39
CA GLY A 127 -0.74 -7.38 5.77
C GLY A 127 -2.14 -7.77 6.27
N ARG A 128 -2.26 -8.60 7.31
CA ARG A 128 -3.56 -9.07 7.78
C ARG A 128 -4.33 -7.95 8.50
N GLY A 129 -5.59 -7.76 8.13
CA GLY A 129 -6.48 -6.76 8.73
C GLY A 129 -7.06 -7.18 10.10
N PHE A 130 -7.04 -6.26 11.05
CA PHE A 130 -7.61 -6.40 12.39
C PHE A 130 -8.46 -5.18 12.77
N LYS A 131 -9.20 -5.27 13.88
CA LYS A 131 -10.07 -4.20 14.36
C LYS A 131 -9.81 -3.96 15.85
N PHE A 132 -9.73 -2.70 16.24
CA PHE A 132 -9.43 -2.29 17.61
C PHE A 132 -10.45 -1.28 18.15
N PRO A 133 -10.66 -1.24 19.48
CA PRO A 133 -11.27 -0.11 20.15
C PRO A 133 -10.44 1.16 19.91
N ALA A 134 -11.09 2.32 19.83
CA ALA A 134 -10.38 3.58 19.62
C ALA A 134 -9.44 3.91 20.81
N GLU A 135 -9.92 3.70 22.03
CA GLU A 135 -9.18 3.87 23.29
C GLU A 135 -7.87 3.07 23.36
N ASP A 136 -7.89 1.80 22.94
CA ASP A 136 -6.68 0.96 22.88
C ASP A 136 -5.65 1.54 21.90
N VAL A 137 -6.11 1.95 20.70
CA VAL A 137 -5.21 2.51 19.67
C VAL A 137 -4.57 3.82 20.15
N ILE A 138 -5.35 4.69 20.79
CA ILE A 138 -4.85 5.94 21.37
C ILE A 138 -3.76 5.64 22.40
N LEU A 139 -4.02 4.72 23.33
CA LEU A 139 -3.06 4.31 24.35
C LEU A 139 -1.76 3.77 23.72
N TYR A 140 -1.87 2.88 22.74
CA TYR A 140 -0.68 2.32 22.10
C TYR A 140 0.10 3.35 21.29
N LEU A 141 -0.57 4.28 20.59
CA LEU A 141 0.09 5.33 19.82
C LEU A 141 0.84 6.34 20.70
N GLN A 142 0.37 6.58 21.92
CA GLN A 142 1.07 7.40 22.91
C GLN A 142 2.34 6.69 23.41
N ASN A 143 2.22 5.41 23.76
CA ASN A 143 3.36 4.61 24.23
C ASN A 143 4.40 4.31 23.14
N SER A 144 4.03 4.48 21.87
CA SER A 144 4.94 4.33 20.73
C SER A 144 5.82 5.57 20.50
N GLY A 145 5.51 6.71 21.14
CA GLY A 145 6.22 7.98 20.98
C GLY A 145 7.54 8.11 21.75
N ASP A 146 7.87 7.15 22.62
CA ASP A 146 8.99 7.26 23.57
C ASP A 146 10.29 6.57 23.12
N HIS A 147 10.43 6.22 21.83
CA HIS A 147 11.67 5.69 21.26
C HIS A 147 12.06 6.47 19.99
N PHE A 148 12.34 7.76 20.13
CA PHE A 148 13.19 8.50 19.20
C PHE A 148 14.60 8.51 19.80
N VAL A 149 15.48 7.64 19.30
CA VAL A 149 16.91 7.69 19.61
C VAL A 149 17.58 8.47 18.47
N PRO A 150 18.29 9.58 18.75
CA PRO A 150 19.02 10.37 17.75
C PRO A 150 20.18 9.60 17.11
#